data_AF-A0A2N2YDT9-F1
#
_entry.id   AF-A0A2N2YDT9-F1
#
_cell.length_a   1.000
_cell.length_b   1.000
_cell.length_c   1.000
_cell.angle_alpha   90.00
_cell.angle_beta   90.00
_cell.angle_gamma   90.00
#
_symmetry.space_group_name_H-M   'P 1'
#
loop_
_entity.id
_entity.type
_entity.pdbx_description
1 polymer ?
#
loop_
_entity_poly.entity_id
_entity_poly.type
_entity_poly.pdbx_seq_one_letter_code
_entity_poly.pdbx_strand_id
1 'polypeptide(L)'
;MPFKNYKNTSFYLTVSVLIIALFRLILTSVIPLLDKTESRYAEIARLMYETKEWVVLQIDYGVPFWAKPPLSTWLSALSFETFGVSEMAVRFPSFLLAIILIILLGKMAKKEGVSFYLPAFILLTMPEFLIHTGVVSTDSALSFSIALIMISFWKAMQNETKTFWKYLFFIGLGLGFLAKGPIILIVTVPPIFLWILLQKISIKTVYTKLPWFIGIMLTAVISIPWYILAEQKSPGFLDYFIVGEHFNRFLVPGWKGDLYGSGHSQPLGMIWLFLLAFTFPWIQIVLYKLWKGRKTIFKDAYVTYLVFWLFWTPLFFTISKNILHTYILPVTIPIALLMMYWWKNQEKKRTILWVSTIFPALVMATFFFGFLTGKLDFYMNSDKYLMENQAIDFNNKESLYYWKEKSYSGQFYSFGKAKTILNTQALDTVLESENKSFLIVSNRRKKEIPKEYQLQLKPLDSNYKSTLYLLKTWETSVTTQMNNIKNK
;
A
#
# COMPACT_ATOMS: atom_id res chain seq x y z
N MET A 1 12.28 -32.00 -29.78
CA MET A 1 11.04 -31.65 -29.03
C MET A 1 10.99 -30.24 -28.36
N PRO A 2 11.55 -29.12 -28.88
CA PRO A 2 11.50 -27.84 -28.12
C PRO A 2 10.30 -26.91 -28.42
N PHE A 3 9.78 -26.87 -29.65
CA PHE A 3 8.80 -25.84 -30.06
C PHE A 3 7.39 -26.02 -29.45
N LYS A 4 6.92 -27.27 -29.28
CA LYS A 4 5.57 -27.56 -28.75
C LYS A 4 5.44 -27.18 -27.27
N ASN A 5 6.50 -27.40 -26.48
CA ASN A 5 6.55 -27.03 -25.06
C ASN A 5 6.68 -25.51 -24.84
N TYR A 6 7.36 -24.79 -25.74
CA TYR A 6 7.51 -23.34 -25.65
C TYR A 6 6.17 -22.61 -25.89
N LYS A 7 5.41 -22.98 -26.94
CA LYS A 7 4.09 -22.40 -27.22
C LYS A 7 3.13 -22.57 -26.04
N ASN A 8 3.08 -23.77 -25.45
CA ASN A 8 2.22 -24.05 -24.30
C ASN A 8 2.63 -23.24 -23.06
N THR A 9 3.92 -23.03 -22.83
CA THR A 9 4.42 -22.23 -21.70
C THR A 9 4.04 -20.76 -21.85
N SER A 10 4.22 -20.17 -23.04
CA SER A 10 3.87 -18.76 -23.26
C SER A 10 2.35 -18.53 -23.20
N PHE A 11 1.56 -19.48 -23.71
CA PHE A 11 0.10 -19.42 -23.59
C PHE A 11 -0.35 -19.46 -22.12
N TYR A 12 0.17 -20.41 -21.34
CA TYR A 12 -0.11 -20.51 -19.90
C TYR A 12 0.22 -19.21 -19.16
N LEU A 13 1.44 -18.66 -19.36
CA LEU A 13 1.85 -17.39 -18.75
C LEU A 13 0.89 -16.25 -19.10
N THR A 14 0.48 -16.16 -20.37
CA THR A 14 -0.44 -15.12 -20.84
C THR A 14 -1.79 -15.23 -20.13
N VAL A 15 -2.41 -16.40 -20.17
CA VAL A 15 -3.73 -16.64 -19.57
C VAL A 15 -3.69 -16.43 -18.06
N SER A 16 -2.70 -16.99 -17.36
CA SER A 16 -2.57 -16.81 -15.91
C SER A 16 -2.41 -15.35 -15.52
N VAL A 17 -1.57 -14.58 -16.22
CA VAL A 17 -1.37 -13.15 -15.92
C VAL A 17 -2.65 -12.37 -16.16
N LEU A 18 -3.35 -12.60 -17.27
CA LEU A 18 -4.61 -11.91 -17.57
C LEU A 18 -5.67 -12.22 -16.53
N ILE A 19 -5.83 -13.49 -16.12
CA ILE A 19 -6.79 -13.89 -15.09
C ILE A 19 -6.45 -13.23 -13.75
N ILE A 20 -5.18 -13.28 -13.31
CA ILE A 20 -4.78 -12.71 -12.01
C ILE A 20 -4.93 -11.19 -12.02
N ALA A 21 -4.52 -10.51 -13.10
CA ALA A 21 -4.65 -9.06 -13.23
C ALA A 21 -6.12 -8.61 -13.28
N LEU A 22 -6.96 -9.33 -14.04
CA LEU A 22 -8.40 -9.05 -14.10
C LEU A 22 -9.07 -9.28 -12.75
N PHE A 23 -8.75 -10.38 -12.07
CA PHE A 23 -9.26 -10.65 -10.73
C PHE A 23 -8.87 -9.54 -9.75
N ARG A 24 -7.61 -9.08 -9.77
CA ARG A 24 -7.18 -7.95 -8.94
C ARG A 24 -7.91 -6.66 -9.29
N LEU A 25 -8.14 -6.38 -10.56
CA LEU A 25 -8.93 -5.22 -10.99
C LEU A 25 -10.36 -5.28 -10.42
N ILE A 26 -11.03 -6.42 -10.52
CA ILE A 26 -12.36 -6.62 -9.94
C ILE A 26 -12.35 -6.37 -8.43
N LEU A 27 -11.35 -6.92 -7.72
CA LEU A 27 -11.22 -6.69 -6.28
C LEU A 27 -11.09 -5.22 -5.93
N THR A 28 -10.40 -4.40 -6.72
CA THR A 28 -10.31 -2.95 -6.41
C THR A 28 -11.67 -2.28 -6.22
N SER A 29 -12.71 -2.80 -6.90
CA SER A 29 -14.07 -2.26 -6.85
C SER A 29 -14.99 -2.98 -5.86
N VAL A 30 -14.86 -4.30 -5.72
CA VAL A 30 -15.86 -5.12 -4.99
C VAL A 30 -15.59 -5.18 -3.49
N ILE A 31 -14.33 -5.17 -3.06
CA ILE A 31 -14.00 -5.25 -1.64
C ILE A 31 -13.97 -3.85 -0.99
N PRO A 32 -14.43 -3.69 0.26
CA PRO A 32 -14.29 -2.44 0.99
C PRO A 32 -12.83 -2.19 1.36
N LEU A 33 -12.53 -1.01 1.89
CA LEU A 33 -11.22 -0.71 2.49
C LEU A 33 -10.99 -1.63 3.70
N LEU A 34 -9.96 -2.49 3.64
CA LEU A 34 -9.89 -3.69 4.49
C LEU A 34 -9.20 -3.45 5.84
N ASP A 35 -8.36 -2.43 5.95
CA ASP A 35 -7.61 -2.18 7.17
C ASP A 35 -7.51 -0.69 7.53
N LYS A 36 -7.05 -0.43 8.77
CA LYS A 36 -6.96 0.92 9.33
C LYS A 36 -6.00 1.80 8.52
N THR A 37 -4.92 1.24 8.00
CA THR A 37 -3.91 1.96 7.20
C THR A 37 -4.44 2.27 5.81
N GLU A 38 -5.03 1.29 5.11
CA GLU A 38 -5.63 1.52 3.79
C GLU A 38 -6.74 2.59 3.89
N SER A 39 -7.64 2.44 4.87
CA SER A 39 -8.74 3.38 5.08
C SER A 39 -8.25 4.78 5.44
N ARG A 40 -7.18 4.90 6.24
CA ARG A 40 -6.58 6.19 6.60
C ARG A 40 -6.05 6.92 5.37
N TYR A 41 -5.28 6.24 4.53
CA TYR A 41 -4.74 6.88 3.32
C TYR A 41 -5.83 7.20 2.31
N ALA A 42 -6.87 6.38 2.23
CA ALA A 42 -8.04 6.67 1.41
C ALA A 42 -8.79 7.92 1.90
N GLU A 43 -8.96 8.06 3.22
CA GLU A 43 -9.60 9.24 3.80
C GLU A 43 -8.77 10.51 3.63
N ILE A 44 -7.45 10.44 3.83
CA ILE A 44 -6.55 11.58 3.57
C ILE A 44 -6.67 12.04 2.10
N ALA A 45 -6.76 11.10 1.15
CA ALA A 45 -6.97 11.42 -0.26
C ALA A 45 -8.36 12.02 -0.53
N ARG A 46 -9.40 11.54 0.16
CA ARG A 46 -10.77 12.07 0.05
C ARG A 46 -10.84 13.50 0.58
N LEU A 47 -10.24 13.77 1.74
CA LEU A 47 -10.13 15.10 2.32
C LEU A 47 -9.38 16.06 1.40
N MET A 48 -8.27 15.63 0.80
CA MET A 48 -7.53 16.44 -0.18
C MET A 48 -8.40 16.77 -1.41
N TYR A 49 -9.13 15.79 -1.94
CA TYR A 49 -10.06 15.98 -3.05
C TYR A 49 -11.21 16.94 -2.69
N GLU A 50 -11.77 16.83 -1.50
CA GLU A 50 -12.91 17.63 -1.08
C GLU A 50 -12.52 19.07 -0.69
N THR A 51 -11.49 19.23 0.14
CA THR A 51 -11.04 20.53 0.66
C THR A 51 -10.22 21.32 -0.35
N LYS A 52 -9.74 20.67 -1.42
CA LYS A 52 -8.80 21.22 -2.40
C LYS A 52 -7.49 21.71 -1.77
N GLU A 53 -7.13 21.23 -0.57
CA GLU A 53 -5.82 21.47 0.03
C GLU A 53 -4.81 20.45 -0.48
N TRP A 54 -4.09 20.80 -1.56
CA TRP A 54 -3.12 19.95 -2.24
C TRP A 54 -1.71 19.99 -1.65
N VAL A 55 -1.44 20.88 -0.69
CA VAL A 55 -0.09 21.03 -0.10
C VAL A 55 -0.01 20.27 1.22
N VAL A 56 -0.85 20.62 2.19
CA VAL A 56 -0.82 20.02 3.54
C VAL A 56 -1.81 18.86 3.61
N LEU A 57 -1.31 17.63 3.73
CA LEU A 57 -2.17 16.46 3.92
C LEU A 57 -2.95 16.61 5.22
N GLN A 58 -4.20 16.14 5.25
CA GLN A 58 -5.09 16.25 6.41
C GLN A 58 -5.55 14.86 6.86
N ILE A 59 -5.50 14.59 8.16
CA ILE A 59 -6.00 13.34 8.75
C ILE A 59 -7.46 13.44 9.21
N ASP A 60 -7.92 14.66 9.46
CA ASP A 60 -9.30 15.10 9.66
C ASP A 60 -9.37 16.55 9.16
N TYR A 61 -10.56 17.13 9.00
CA TYR A 61 -10.73 18.48 8.48
C TYR A 61 -9.91 19.51 9.27
N GLY A 62 -8.98 20.18 8.59
CA GLY A 62 -8.09 21.18 9.18
C GLY A 62 -7.01 20.63 10.11
N VAL A 63 -6.92 19.31 10.30
CA VAL A 63 -5.89 18.66 11.14
C VAL A 63 -4.79 18.09 10.24
N PRO A 64 -3.55 18.61 10.31
CA PRO A 64 -2.50 18.20 9.40
C PRO A 64 -2.03 16.75 9.64
N PHE A 65 -1.49 16.14 8.59
CA PHE A 65 -0.88 14.82 8.59
C PHE A 65 0.57 14.90 8.10
N TRP A 66 1.52 14.88 9.03
CA TRP A 66 2.94 15.10 8.74
C TRP A 66 3.75 13.82 8.48
N ALA A 67 3.12 12.64 8.53
CA ALA A 67 3.88 11.39 8.50
C ALA A 67 4.41 11.01 7.12
N LYS A 68 3.86 11.54 6.03
CA LYS A 68 4.18 11.12 4.66
C LYS A 68 4.17 12.29 3.68
N PRO A 69 5.02 12.26 2.63
CA PRO A 69 4.92 13.19 1.52
C PRO A 69 3.75 12.85 0.59
N PRO A 70 3.47 13.66 -0.44
CA PRO A 70 2.12 13.77 -0.99
C PRO A 70 1.85 12.82 -2.16
N LEU A 71 2.85 12.21 -2.80
CA LEU A 71 2.69 11.60 -4.13
C LEU A 71 1.58 10.56 -4.17
N SER A 72 1.52 9.66 -3.19
CA SER A 72 0.48 8.62 -3.16
C SER A 72 -0.91 9.20 -2.91
N THR A 73 -1.01 10.24 -2.10
CA THR A 73 -2.26 10.97 -1.85
C THR A 73 -2.68 11.74 -3.09
N TRP A 74 -1.77 12.45 -3.75
CA TRP A 74 -2.02 13.17 -5.01
C TRP A 74 -2.55 12.23 -6.08
N LEU A 75 -1.90 11.10 -6.30
CA LEU A 75 -2.34 10.11 -7.27
C LEU A 75 -3.77 9.62 -6.99
N SER A 76 -4.09 9.37 -5.71
CA SER A 76 -5.41 8.91 -5.29
C SER A 76 -6.48 10.02 -5.40
N ALA A 77 -6.15 11.23 -4.99
CA ALA A 77 -7.04 12.40 -5.07
C ALA A 77 -7.31 12.79 -6.53
N LEU A 78 -6.31 12.76 -7.41
CA LEU A 78 -6.49 12.97 -8.85
C LEU A 78 -7.39 11.89 -9.48
N SER A 79 -7.30 10.65 -8.99
CA SER A 79 -8.19 9.58 -9.41
C SER A 79 -9.65 9.85 -9.01
N PHE A 80 -9.87 10.48 -7.85
CA PHE A 80 -11.20 10.94 -7.45
C PHE A 80 -11.74 12.06 -8.34
N GLU A 81 -10.90 12.98 -8.82
CA GLU A 81 -11.33 14.00 -9.79
C GLU A 81 -11.86 13.37 -11.09
N THR A 82 -11.30 12.22 -11.51
CA THR A 82 -11.69 11.57 -12.77
C THR A 82 -12.83 10.57 -12.63
N PHE A 83 -12.89 9.83 -11.53
CA PHE A 83 -13.81 8.68 -11.35
C PHE A 83 -14.83 8.87 -10.23
N GLY A 84 -14.76 9.97 -9.47
CA GLY A 84 -15.50 10.16 -8.23
C GLY A 84 -14.95 9.35 -7.06
N VAL A 85 -15.41 9.66 -5.85
CA VAL A 85 -14.98 8.99 -4.62
C VAL A 85 -15.53 7.56 -4.60
N SER A 86 -14.64 6.58 -4.72
CA SER A 86 -14.96 5.14 -4.66
C SER A 86 -13.72 4.32 -4.30
N GLU A 87 -13.91 3.06 -3.90
CA GLU A 87 -12.78 2.15 -3.61
C GLU A 87 -11.93 1.85 -4.85
N MET A 88 -12.57 1.74 -6.01
CA MET A 88 -11.87 1.54 -7.27
C MET A 88 -10.98 2.76 -7.54
N ALA A 89 -11.54 3.96 -7.48
CA ALA A 89 -10.81 5.19 -7.79
C ALA A 89 -9.60 5.36 -6.87
N VAL A 90 -9.73 5.13 -5.57
CA VAL A 90 -8.59 5.30 -4.64
C VAL A 90 -7.49 4.26 -4.82
N ARG A 91 -7.81 3.04 -5.28
CA ARG A 91 -6.85 1.95 -5.53
C ARG A 91 -6.26 1.96 -6.94
N PHE A 92 -6.95 2.60 -7.88
CA PHE A 92 -6.60 2.60 -9.30
C PHE A 92 -5.15 3.06 -9.58
N PRO A 93 -4.61 4.11 -8.93
CA PRO A 93 -3.23 4.51 -9.19
C PRO A 93 -2.20 3.45 -8.81
N SER A 94 -2.37 2.78 -7.67
CA SER A 94 -1.49 1.66 -7.29
C SER A 94 -1.56 0.50 -8.28
N PHE A 95 -2.77 0.19 -8.78
CA PHE A 95 -2.96 -0.81 -9.83
C PHE A 95 -2.23 -0.39 -11.11
N LEU A 96 -2.41 0.86 -11.55
CA LEU A 96 -1.78 1.40 -12.76
C LEU A 96 -0.24 1.36 -12.69
N LEU A 97 0.35 1.76 -11.55
CA LEU A 97 1.80 1.68 -11.35
C LEU A 97 2.33 0.24 -11.48
N ALA A 98 1.60 -0.74 -10.93
CA ALA A 98 1.96 -2.15 -11.07
C ALA A 98 1.87 -2.62 -12.54
N ILE A 99 0.82 -2.22 -13.28
CA ILE A 99 0.68 -2.54 -14.71
C ILE A 99 1.80 -1.91 -15.55
N ILE A 100 2.18 -0.66 -15.26
CA ILE A 100 3.30 0.01 -15.96
C ILE A 100 4.61 -0.77 -15.75
N LEU A 101 4.90 -1.21 -14.51
CA LEU A 101 6.08 -2.03 -14.22
C LEU A 101 6.03 -3.37 -14.95
N ILE A 102 4.90 -4.06 -14.94
CA ILE A 102 4.69 -5.31 -15.65
C ILE A 102 4.99 -5.14 -17.15
N ILE A 103 4.46 -4.09 -17.78
CA ILE A 103 4.68 -3.81 -19.20
C ILE A 103 6.16 -3.50 -19.47
N LEU A 104 6.79 -2.68 -18.60
CA LEU A 104 8.19 -2.33 -18.71
C LEU A 104 9.09 -3.58 -18.67
N LEU A 105 8.91 -4.43 -17.67
CA LEU A 105 9.67 -5.66 -17.53
C LEU A 105 9.36 -6.66 -18.65
N GLY A 106 8.11 -6.71 -19.13
CA GLY A 106 7.73 -7.55 -20.26
C GLY A 106 8.44 -7.15 -21.56
N LYS A 107 8.63 -5.85 -21.80
CA LYS A 107 9.44 -5.35 -22.92
C LYS A 107 10.90 -5.77 -22.80
N MET A 108 11.45 -5.76 -21.58
CA MET A 108 12.80 -6.28 -21.31
C MET A 108 12.89 -7.78 -21.56
N ALA A 109 11.91 -8.56 -21.07
CA ALA A 109 11.81 -10.00 -21.27
C ALA A 109 11.79 -10.39 -22.76
N LYS A 110 11.02 -9.64 -23.57
CA LYS A 110 10.97 -9.87 -25.03
C LYS A 110 12.33 -9.63 -25.70
N LYS A 111 13.07 -8.59 -25.30
CA LYS A 111 14.44 -8.33 -25.81
C LYS A 111 15.41 -9.45 -25.46
N GLU A 112 15.27 -10.02 -24.26
CA GLU A 112 16.06 -11.17 -23.81
C GLU A 112 15.61 -12.49 -24.44
N GLY A 113 14.59 -12.52 -25.31
CA GLY A 113 14.13 -13.72 -25.99
C GLY A 113 13.33 -14.69 -25.09
N VAL A 114 12.72 -14.19 -24.02
CA VAL A 114 11.76 -14.94 -23.19
C VAL A 114 10.36 -14.32 -23.29
N SER A 115 9.34 -15.00 -22.75
CA SER A 115 7.95 -14.53 -22.87
C SER A 115 7.76 -13.17 -22.20
N PHE A 116 7.03 -12.26 -22.87
CA PHE A 116 6.65 -10.95 -22.34
C PHE A 116 5.95 -11.05 -20.97
N TYR A 117 5.12 -12.08 -20.77
CA TYR A 117 4.34 -12.27 -19.56
C TYR A 117 5.10 -12.96 -18.41
N LEU A 118 6.33 -13.42 -18.64
CA LEU A 118 7.11 -14.09 -17.60
C LEU A 118 7.35 -13.23 -16.35
N PRO A 119 7.93 -12.01 -16.44
CA PRO A 119 8.14 -11.18 -15.26
C PRO A 119 6.82 -10.82 -14.58
N ALA A 120 5.75 -10.60 -15.36
CA ALA A 120 4.42 -10.33 -14.83
C ALA A 120 3.90 -11.51 -14.00
N PHE A 121 4.04 -12.73 -14.52
CA PHE A 121 3.67 -13.95 -13.83
C PHE A 121 4.44 -14.11 -12.53
N ILE A 122 5.76 -13.90 -12.55
CA ILE A 122 6.62 -13.98 -11.36
C ILE A 122 6.16 -12.98 -10.30
N LEU A 123 5.95 -11.72 -10.70
CA LEU A 123 5.50 -10.66 -9.79
C LEU A 123 4.12 -10.96 -9.21
N LEU A 124 3.11 -11.25 -10.05
CA LEU A 124 1.73 -11.50 -9.61
C LEU A 124 1.54 -12.82 -8.84
N THR A 125 2.56 -13.68 -8.78
CA THR A 125 2.54 -14.90 -7.96
C THR A 125 3.36 -14.77 -6.67
N MET A 126 4.00 -13.61 -6.41
CA MET A 126 4.55 -13.28 -5.11
C MET A 126 3.48 -12.60 -4.24
N PRO A 127 3.26 -13.05 -2.99
CA PRO A 127 2.26 -12.47 -2.11
C PRO A 127 2.34 -10.94 -1.97
N GLU A 128 3.53 -10.39 -1.73
CA GLU A 128 3.70 -8.95 -1.50
C GLU A 128 3.25 -8.12 -2.71
N PHE A 129 3.72 -8.49 -3.90
CA PHE A 129 3.40 -7.75 -5.12
C PHE A 129 1.92 -7.92 -5.51
N LEU A 130 1.36 -9.12 -5.35
CA LEU A 130 -0.05 -9.38 -5.63
C LEU A 130 -0.97 -8.53 -4.74
N ILE A 131 -0.67 -8.45 -3.44
CA ILE A 131 -1.45 -7.63 -2.48
C ILE A 131 -1.36 -6.15 -2.87
N HIS A 132 -0.16 -5.64 -3.13
CA HIS A 132 0.05 -4.23 -3.48
C HIS A 132 -0.41 -3.85 -4.89
N THR A 133 -0.82 -4.82 -5.71
CA THR A 133 -1.50 -4.56 -6.99
C THR A 133 -2.94 -4.14 -6.71
N GLY A 134 -3.14 -2.82 -6.56
CA GLY A 134 -4.45 -2.22 -6.30
C GLY A 134 -4.83 -2.13 -4.82
N VAL A 135 -3.88 -1.77 -3.94
CA VAL A 135 -4.13 -1.36 -2.54
C VAL A 135 -3.67 0.09 -2.36
N VAL A 136 -4.36 0.85 -1.51
CA VAL A 136 -3.96 2.23 -1.17
C VAL A 136 -2.73 2.19 -0.26
N SER A 137 -1.55 2.45 -0.84
CA SER A 137 -0.29 2.37 -0.11
C SER A 137 0.78 3.31 -0.66
N THR A 138 1.53 3.94 0.25
CA THR A 138 2.74 4.70 -0.09
C THR A 138 3.86 3.84 -0.66
N ASP A 139 3.86 2.54 -0.32
CA ASP A 139 4.91 1.61 -0.75
C ASP A 139 4.86 1.31 -2.24
N SER A 140 3.68 1.36 -2.86
CA SER A 140 3.51 1.14 -4.30
C SER A 140 4.20 2.24 -5.13
N ALA A 141 4.03 3.50 -4.75
CA ALA A 141 4.69 4.64 -5.41
C ALA A 141 6.20 4.64 -5.18
N LEU A 142 6.64 4.29 -3.97
CA LEU A 142 8.06 4.14 -3.66
C LEU A 142 8.70 3.00 -4.47
N SER A 143 8.07 1.82 -4.51
CA SER A 143 8.54 0.66 -5.26
C SER A 143 8.67 0.97 -6.75
N PHE A 144 7.68 1.64 -7.33
CA PHE A 144 7.76 2.15 -8.70
C PHE A 144 8.95 3.07 -8.92
N SER A 145 9.16 4.04 -8.02
CA SER A 145 10.27 5.00 -8.09
C SER A 145 11.63 4.32 -8.00
N ILE A 146 11.79 3.36 -7.09
CA ILE A 146 13.00 2.53 -6.95
C ILE A 146 13.26 1.73 -8.22
N ALA A 147 12.24 1.06 -8.75
CA ALA A 147 12.35 0.29 -9.99
C ALA A 147 12.76 1.20 -11.17
N LEU A 148 12.16 2.39 -11.26
CA LEU A 148 12.49 3.39 -12.26
C LEU A 148 13.96 3.81 -12.16
N ILE A 149 14.46 4.13 -10.96
CA ILE A 149 15.86 4.50 -10.70
C ILE A 149 16.79 3.36 -11.11
N MET A 150 16.56 2.15 -10.59
CA MET A 150 17.49 1.04 -10.75
C MET A 150 17.54 0.54 -12.21
N ILE A 151 16.38 0.42 -12.86
CA ILE A 151 16.33 0.05 -14.29
C ILE A 151 16.97 1.15 -15.15
N SER A 152 16.66 2.42 -14.88
CA SER A 152 17.20 3.55 -15.64
C SER A 152 18.72 3.67 -15.51
N PHE A 153 19.25 3.48 -14.31
CA PHE A 153 20.69 3.47 -14.07
C PHE A 153 21.37 2.38 -14.89
N TRP A 154 20.87 1.14 -14.80
CA TRP A 154 21.40 0.02 -15.57
C TRP A 154 21.36 0.28 -17.08
N LYS A 155 20.23 0.80 -17.59
CA LYS A 155 20.07 1.13 -19.02
C LYS A 155 20.98 2.27 -19.47
N ALA A 156 21.19 3.30 -18.66
CA ALA A 156 22.13 4.38 -18.95
C ALA A 156 23.57 3.86 -19.02
N MET A 157 23.93 2.90 -18.16
CA MET A 157 25.26 2.31 -18.17
C MET A 157 25.56 1.40 -19.37
N GLN A 158 24.52 0.78 -19.95
CA GLN A 158 24.66 -0.07 -21.14
C GLN A 158 24.78 0.72 -22.47
N ASN A 159 24.78 2.05 -22.45
CA ASN A 159 24.71 2.88 -23.67
C ASN A 159 23.52 2.53 -24.58
N GLU A 160 22.35 2.17 -24.01
CA GLU A 160 21.16 2.09 -24.85
C GLU A 160 21.00 3.42 -25.61
N THR A 161 20.78 3.34 -26.92
CA THR A 161 20.65 4.50 -27.82
C THR A 161 19.59 5.51 -27.39
N LYS A 162 18.69 5.10 -26.49
CA LYS A 162 17.60 5.91 -25.96
C LYS A 162 18.08 6.78 -24.80
N THR A 163 18.20 8.06 -25.08
CA THR A 163 18.70 9.09 -24.16
C THR A 163 17.76 9.40 -22.99
N PHE A 164 16.53 8.88 -22.94
CA PHE A 164 15.57 9.22 -21.89
C PHE A 164 15.86 8.55 -20.54
N TRP A 165 16.49 7.37 -20.51
CA TRP A 165 16.76 6.62 -19.27
C TRP A 165 17.57 7.42 -18.26
N LYS A 166 18.59 8.14 -18.75
CA LYS A 166 19.43 8.98 -17.89
C LYS A 166 18.65 10.09 -17.17
N TYR A 167 17.52 10.55 -17.73
CA TYR A 167 16.62 11.52 -17.07
C TYR A 167 15.59 10.82 -16.18
N LEU A 168 15.06 9.66 -16.57
CA LEU A 168 14.16 8.87 -15.73
C LEU A 168 14.79 8.44 -14.41
N PHE A 169 16.12 8.25 -14.38
CA PHE A 169 16.86 8.07 -13.13
C PHE A 169 16.59 9.21 -12.12
N PHE A 170 16.71 10.47 -12.57
CA PHE A 170 16.49 11.64 -11.73
C PHE A 170 15.00 11.92 -11.46
N ILE A 171 14.13 11.67 -12.45
CA ILE A 171 12.67 11.73 -12.22
C ILE A 171 12.26 10.73 -11.14
N GLY A 172 12.78 9.51 -11.18
CA GLY A 172 12.55 8.50 -10.15
C GLY A 172 13.02 8.93 -8.77
N LEU A 173 14.15 9.65 -8.67
CA LEU A 173 14.59 10.24 -7.40
C LEU A 173 13.59 11.27 -6.89
N GLY A 174 13.16 12.21 -7.74
CA GLY A 174 12.17 13.24 -7.38
C GLY A 174 10.84 12.64 -6.91
N LEU A 175 10.32 11.66 -7.67
CA LEU A 175 9.11 10.93 -7.30
C LEU A 175 9.29 10.13 -6.00
N GLY A 176 10.45 9.50 -5.79
CA GLY A 176 10.72 8.74 -4.58
C GLY A 176 10.80 9.61 -3.32
N PHE A 177 11.35 10.82 -3.43
CA PHE A 177 11.28 11.82 -2.36
C PHE A 177 9.83 12.18 -2.04
N LEU A 178 9.00 12.45 -3.05
CA LEU A 178 7.58 12.72 -2.84
C LEU A 178 6.74 11.48 -2.47
N ALA A 179 7.27 10.26 -2.59
CA ALA A 179 6.59 9.05 -2.17
C ALA A 179 6.79 8.77 -0.68
N LYS A 180 8.04 8.81 -0.22
CA LYS A 180 8.40 8.40 1.15
C LYS A 180 9.61 9.10 1.74
N GLY A 181 10.09 10.18 1.11
CA GLY A 181 11.17 11.01 1.64
C GLY A 181 12.58 10.45 1.39
N PRO A 182 13.57 10.85 2.22
CA PRO A 182 15.00 10.55 2.00
C PRO A 182 15.36 9.06 1.93
N ILE A 183 14.47 8.17 2.40
CA ILE A 183 14.67 6.72 2.30
C ILE A 183 14.93 6.26 0.86
N ILE A 184 14.46 7.00 -0.15
CA ILE A 184 14.75 6.71 -1.56
C ILE A 184 16.26 6.62 -1.82
N LEU A 185 17.05 7.55 -1.29
CA LEU A 185 18.51 7.54 -1.48
C LEU A 185 19.15 6.36 -0.77
N ILE A 186 18.69 6.10 0.45
CA ILE A 186 19.22 5.02 1.29
C ILE A 186 19.03 3.66 0.61
N VAL A 187 17.91 3.42 -0.07
CA VAL A 187 17.62 2.12 -0.68
C VAL A 187 18.18 1.97 -2.10
N THR A 188 18.50 3.07 -2.81
CA THR A 188 19.00 2.99 -4.20
C THR A 188 20.48 3.33 -4.36
N VAL A 189 21.02 4.31 -3.63
CA VAL A 189 22.40 4.77 -3.84
C VAL A 189 23.44 3.74 -3.39
N PRO A 190 23.36 3.14 -2.18
CA PRO A 190 24.34 2.16 -1.75
C PRO A 190 24.46 0.92 -2.64
N PRO A 191 23.38 0.26 -3.12
CA PRO A 191 23.55 -0.91 -4.00
C PRO A 191 24.17 -0.52 -5.35
N ILE A 192 23.86 0.67 -5.88
CA ILE A 192 24.53 1.21 -7.08
C ILE A 192 26.02 1.45 -6.80
N PHE A 193 26.34 2.08 -5.66
CA PHE A 193 27.71 2.39 -5.29
C PHE A 193 28.56 1.13 -5.08
N LEU A 194 28.06 0.14 -4.34
CA LEU A 194 28.72 -1.15 -4.16
C LEU A 194 28.96 -1.86 -5.49
N TRP A 195 28.00 -1.77 -6.42
CA TRP A 195 28.17 -2.30 -7.77
C TRP A 195 29.29 -1.58 -8.54
N ILE A 196 29.31 -0.25 -8.53
CA ILE A 196 30.35 0.57 -9.17
C ILE A 196 31.74 0.20 -8.65
N LEU A 197 31.88 0.08 -7.32
CA LEU A 197 33.15 -0.31 -6.69
C LEU A 197 33.59 -1.70 -7.11
N LEU A 198 32.70 -2.69 -7.06
CA LEU A 198 33.03 -4.07 -7.40
C LEU A 198 33.37 -4.23 -8.88
N GLN A 199 32.66 -3.52 -9.77
CA GLN A 199 32.93 -3.52 -11.21
C GLN A 199 34.09 -2.59 -11.61
N LYS A 200 34.72 -1.89 -10.65
CA LYS A 200 35.82 -0.94 -10.86
C LYS A 200 35.49 0.12 -11.92
N ILE A 201 34.24 0.57 -11.97
CA ILE A 201 33.81 1.59 -12.93
C ILE A 201 34.34 2.94 -12.46
N SER A 202 35.07 3.64 -13.34
CA SER A 202 35.61 4.96 -12.99
C SER A 202 34.49 5.99 -12.79
N ILE A 203 34.71 6.92 -11.86
CA ILE A 203 33.77 8.01 -11.56
C ILE A 203 33.52 8.84 -12.83
N LYS A 204 34.54 9.06 -13.67
CA LYS A 204 34.41 9.75 -14.96
C LYS A 204 33.40 9.07 -15.89
N THR A 205 33.36 7.74 -15.93
CA THR A 205 32.37 7.02 -16.73
C THR A 205 30.97 7.29 -16.21
N VAL A 206 30.73 7.17 -14.90
CA VAL A 206 29.39 7.46 -14.33
C VAL A 206 28.99 8.92 -14.57
N TYR A 207 29.93 9.85 -14.41
CA TYR A 207 29.72 11.28 -14.64
C TYR A 207 29.33 11.61 -16.09
N THR A 208 29.91 10.92 -17.06
CA THR A 208 29.59 11.13 -18.49
C THR A 208 28.31 10.44 -18.94
N LYS A 209 27.86 9.37 -18.25
CA LYS A 209 26.64 8.63 -18.62
C LYS A 209 25.37 9.26 -18.08
N LEU A 210 25.45 9.97 -16.95
CA LEU A 210 24.30 10.62 -16.31
C LEU A 210 24.44 12.14 -16.38
N PRO A 211 23.38 12.89 -16.74
CA PRO A 211 23.42 14.33 -16.84
C PRO A 211 23.30 14.95 -15.44
N TRP A 212 24.33 14.83 -14.59
CA TRP A 212 24.24 15.19 -13.16
C TRP A 212 23.67 16.57 -12.89
N PHE A 213 24.12 17.61 -13.59
CA PHE A 213 23.63 18.98 -13.36
C PHE A 213 22.13 19.11 -13.69
N ILE A 214 21.74 18.80 -14.93
CA ILE A 214 20.34 18.88 -15.39
C ILE A 214 19.45 17.90 -14.59
N GLY A 215 19.99 16.73 -14.28
CA GLY A 215 19.33 15.69 -13.52
C GLY A 215 19.03 16.11 -12.09
N ILE A 216 19.99 16.68 -11.37
CA ILE A 216 19.78 17.21 -10.02
C ILE A 216 18.75 18.34 -10.05
N MET A 217 18.82 19.25 -11.04
CA MET A 217 17.79 20.28 -11.21
C MET A 217 16.40 19.66 -11.44
N LEU A 218 16.31 18.60 -12.24
CA LEU A 218 15.05 17.89 -12.49
C LEU A 218 14.49 17.24 -11.22
N THR A 219 15.33 16.56 -10.43
CA THR A 219 14.94 16.03 -9.11
C THR A 219 14.45 17.15 -8.21
N ALA A 220 15.19 18.26 -8.14
CA ALA A 220 14.89 19.42 -7.30
C ALA A 220 13.55 20.05 -7.65
N VAL A 221 13.30 20.30 -8.95
CA VAL A 221 12.03 20.88 -9.44
C VAL A 221 10.85 19.97 -9.12
N ILE A 222 11.03 18.65 -9.17
CA ILE A 222 9.96 17.70 -8.84
C ILE A 222 9.66 17.71 -7.34
N SER A 223 10.68 17.63 -6.47
CA SER A 223 10.45 17.37 -5.03
C SER A 223 10.46 18.60 -4.14
N ILE A 224 11.41 19.52 -4.33
CA ILE A 224 11.68 20.61 -3.38
C ILE A 224 10.51 21.61 -3.23
N PRO A 225 9.82 22.02 -4.32
CA PRO A 225 8.72 22.99 -4.19
C PRO A 225 7.66 22.56 -3.17
N TRP A 226 7.29 21.28 -3.15
CA TRP A 226 6.30 20.79 -2.18
C TRP A 226 6.81 20.85 -0.75
N TYR A 227 8.07 20.45 -0.50
CA TYR A 227 8.64 20.50 0.85
C TYR A 227 8.69 21.94 1.40
N ILE A 228 9.03 22.92 0.56
CA ILE A 228 9.03 24.33 0.93
C ILE A 228 7.59 24.79 1.27
N LEU A 229 6.63 24.51 0.40
CA LEU A 229 5.24 24.91 0.60
C LEU A 229 4.60 24.24 1.82
N ALA A 230 4.91 22.96 2.08
CA ALA A 230 4.42 22.22 3.23
C ALA A 230 4.93 22.83 4.54
N GLU A 231 6.22 23.18 4.62
CA GLU A 231 6.79 23.86 5.79
C GLU A 231 6.20 25.26 5.98
N GLN A 232 6.04 26.03 4.91
CA GLN A 232 5.49 27.38 4.99
C GLN A 232 4.03 27.40 5.47
N LYS A 233 3.20 26.49 4.96
CA LYS A 233 1.78 26.38 5.36
C LYS A 233 1.58 25.71 6.72
N SER A 234 2.51 24.85 7.12
CA SER A 234 2.42 24.08 8.36
C SER A 234 3.79 23.96 9.03
N PRO A 235 4.29 25.04 9.66
CA PRO A 235 5.61 25.09 10.27
C PRO A 235 5.87 23.96 11.28
N GLY A 236 7.08 23.41 11.27
CA GLY A 236 7.46 22.25 12.06
C GLY A 236 7.27 20.90 11.35
N PHE A 237 6.67 20.90 10.16
CA PHE A 237 6.52 19.71 9.33
C PHE A 237 7.87 19.02 9.04
N LEU A 238 8.88 19.78 8.58
CA LEU A 238 10.18 19.23 8.21
C LEU A 238 10.91 18.62 9.41
N ASP A 239 10.86 19.27 10.57
CA ASP A 239 11.46 18.73 11.80
C ASP A 239 10.79 17.41 12.18
N TYR A 240 9.46 17.37 12.24
CA TYR A 240 8.72 16.15 12.52
C TYR A 240 8.99 15.04 11.48
N PHE A 241 8.90 15.37 10.19
CA PHE A 241 8.98 14.40 9.11
C PHE A 241 10.41 13.87 8.89
N ILE A 242 11.43 14.72 8.95
CA ILE A 242 12.81 14.30 8.76
C ILE A 242 13.35 13.71 10.07
N VAL A 243 13.33 14.47 11.17
CA VAL A 243 13.95 14.04 12.44
C VAL A 243 13.11 12.97 13.13
N GLY A 244 11.81 13.21 13.29
CA GLY A 244 10.90 12.25 13.93
C GLY A 244 10.74 10.95 13.12
N GLU A 245 10.17 11.05 11.92
CA GLU A 245 9.74 9.89 11.16
C GLU A 245 10.87 9.08 10.51
N HIS A 246 12.05 9.68 10.24
CA HIS A 246 13.19 8.95 9.65
C HIS A 246 14.28 8.60 10.66
N PHE A 247 14.76 9.56 11.46
CA PHE A 247 15.85 9.29 12.39
C PHE A 247 15.35 8.63 13.68
N ASN A 248 14.41 9.27 14.38
CA ASN A 248 13.93 8.77 15.67
C ASN A 248 13.20 7.44 15.51
N ARG A 249 12.31 7.29 14.51
CA ARG A 249 11.62 6.01 14.27
C ARG A 249 12.57 4.86 13.92
N PHE A 250 13.70 5.13 13.25
CA PHE A 250 14.67 4.09 12.89
C PHE A 250 15.53 3.66 14.09
N LEU A 251 15.97 4.61 14.91
CA LEU A 251 16.94 4.38 15.99
C LEU A 251 16.30 4.04 17.35
N VAL A 252 15.14 4.64 17.65
CA VAL A 252 14.48 4.60 18.96
C VAL A 252 13.38 3.52 18.99
N PRO A 253 13.53 2.44 19.78
CA PRO A 253 12.48 1.44 19.94
C PRO A 253 11.24 2.06 20.62
N GLY A 254 10.06 1.78 20.08
CA GLY A 254 8.79 2.25 20.66
C GLY A 254 8.66 3.77 20.74
N TRP A 255 9.25 4.50 19.78
CA TRP A 255 9.20 5.97 19.73
C TRP A 255 7.78 6.50 19.99
N LYS A 256 7.62 7.25 21.09
CA LYS A 256 6.34 7.78 21.59
C LYS A 256 5.89 9.07 20.89
N GLY A 257 6.74 9.65 20.04
CA GLY A 257 6.41 10.86 19.27
C GLY A 257 5.61 10.59 18.01
N ASP A 258 5.23 9.34 17.72
CA ASP A 258 4.39 9.00 16.59
C ASP A 258 2.97 9.50 16.82
N LEU A 259 2.63 10.62 16.18
CA LEU A 259 1.32 11.26 16.30
C LEU A 259 0.20 10.41 15.67
N TYR A 260 0.53 9.43 14.83
CA TYR A 260 -0.42 8.80 13.92
C TYR A 260 -0.46 7.27 14.05
N GLY A 261 0.24 6.67 15.03
CA GLY A 261 0.22 5.23 15.28
C GLY A 261 1.22 4.78 16.35
N SER A 262 1.27 3.47 16.58
CA SER A 262 2.31 2.83 17.39
C SER A 262 3.30 2.12 16.48
N GLY A 263 4.60 2.31 16.72
CA GLY A 263 5.67 1.59 16.00
C GLY A 263 5.46 0.07 16.07
N HIS A 264 5.58 -0.60 14.92
CA HIS A 264 5.46 -2.05 14.84
C HIS A 264 6.80 -2.67 15.23
N SER A 265 7.03 -2.81 16.55
CA SER A 265 8.22 -3.46 17.07
C SER A 265 8.24 -4.92 16.62
N GLN A 266 9.29 -5.29 15.90
CA GLN A 266 9.52 -6.65 15.43
C GLN A 266 10.90 -7.13 15.91
N PRO A 267 11.11 -8.45 16.06
CA PRO A 267 12.43 -8.98 16.36
C PRO A 267 13.48 -8.55 15.31
N LEU A 268 14.73 -8.37 15.73
CA LEU A 268 15.83 -8.05 14.82
C LEU A 268 15.93 -9.11 13.72
N GLY A 269 16.11 -8.67 12.47
CA GLY A 269 16.17 -9.57 11.32
C GLY A 269 14.84 -10.14 10.83
N MET A 270 13.68 -9.78 11.42
CA MET A 270 12.36 -10.24 10.95
C MET A 270 12.10 -9.92 9.46
N ILE A 271 12.77 -8.89 8.93
CA ILE A 271 12.76 -8.53 7.51
C ILE A 271 13.17 -9.69 6.57
N TRP A 272 14.06 -10.58 7.02
CA TRP A 272 14.49 -11.75 6.26
C TRP A 272 13.40 -12.83 6.20
N LEU A 273 12.64 -12.98 7.29
CA LEU A 273 11.46 -13.84 7.30
C LEU A 273 10.39 -13.28 6.37
N PHE A 274 10.14 -11.96 6.42
CA PHE A 274 9.23 -11.30 5.48
C PHE A 274 9.67 -11.51 4.03
N LEU A 275 10.97 -11.41 3.74
CA LEU A 275 11.50 -11.74 2.42
C LEU A 275 11.14 -13.17 2.00
N LEU A 276 11.41 -14.17 2.84
CA LEU A 276 11.12 -15.57 2.51
C LEU A 276 9.62 -15.84 2.35
N ALA A 277 8.78 -15.28 3.22
CA ALA A 277 7.35 -15.54 3.24
C ALA A 277 6.60 -14.80 2.13
N PHE A 278 6.84 -13.49 1.96
CA PHE A 278 6.05 -12.65 1.08
C PHE A 278 6.57 -12.57 -0.37
N THR A 279 7.72 -13.18 -0.65
CA THR A 279 8.24 -13.35 -2.02
C THR A 279 8.39 -14.83 -2.43
N PHE A 280 7.77 -15.74 -1.67
CA PHE A 280 7.58 -17.14 -2.04
C PHE A 280 6.79 -17.28 -3.35
N PRO A 281 7.04 -18.30 -4.19
CA PRO A 281 8.12 -19.30 -4.11
C PRO A 281 9.44 -18.85 -4.75
N TRP A 282 9.47 -17.66 -5.32
CA TRP A 282 10.54 -17.25 -6.23
C TRP A 282 11.85 -16.97 -5.52
N ILE A 283 11.81 -16.40 -4.32
CA ILE A 283 13.04 -16.14 -3.55
C ILE A 283 13.78 -17.44 -3.20
N GLN A 284 13.07 -18.53 -2.90
CA GLN A 284 13.69 -19.82 -2.59
C GLN A 284 14.45 -20.35 -3.82
N ILE A 285 13.87 -20.20 -5.01
CA ILE A 285 14.52 -20.59 -6.28
C ILE A 285 15.72 -19.69 -6.55
N VAL A 286 15.60 -18.38 -6.33
CA VAL A 286 16.70 -17.42 -6.51
C VAL A 286 17.86 -17.75 -5.55
N LEU A 287 17.59 -17.97 -4.27
CA LEU A 287 18.61 -18.33 -3.27
C LEU A 287 19.32 -19.63 -3.64
N TYR A 288 18.58 -20.66 -4.06
CA TYR A 288 19.16 -21.91 -4.53
C TYR A 288 20.09 -21.71 -5.74
N LYS A 289 19.66 -20.90 -6.71
CA LYS A 289 20.47 -20.60 -7.90
C LYS A 289 21.71 -19.78 -7.57
N LEU A 290 21.59 -18.78 -6.70
CA LEU A 290 22.73 -18.00 -6.22
C LEU A 290 23.73 -18.89 -5.48
N TRP A 291 23.25 -19.84 -4.67
CA TRP A 291 24.10 -20.80 -3.96
C TRP A 291 24.88 -21.71 -4.92
N LYS A 292 24.19 -22.35 -5.88
CA LYS A 292 24.82 -23.20 -6.90
C LYS A 292 25.74 -22.42 -7.83
N GLY A 293 25.34 -21.20 -8.21
CA GLY A 293 26.02 -20.32 -9.13
C GLY A 293 26.84 -19.22 -8.47
N ARG A 294 27.33 -19.40 -7.24
CA ARG A 294 27.96 -18.33 -6.44
C ARG A 294 29.12 -17.61 -7.14
N LYS A 295 29.84 -18.31 -8.03
CA LYS A 295 30.91 -17.72 -8.85
C LYS A 295 30.38 -16.68 -9.86
N THR A 296 29.15 -16.86 -10.36
CA THR A 296 28.51 -15.96 -11.32
C THR A 296 28.17 -14.61 -10.69
N ILE A 297 27.92 -14.57 -9.38
CA ILE A 297 27.59 -13.34 -8.63
C ILE A 297 28.69 -12.27 -8.80
N PHE A 298 29.96 -12.69 -8.87
CA PHE A 298 31.10 -11.78 -9.00
C PHE A 298 31.64 -11.66 -10.44
N LYS A 299 31.15 -12.48 -11.37
CA LYS A 299 31.62 -12.50 -12.77
C LYS A 299 30.67 -11.79 -13.73
N ASP A 300 29.37 -11.90 -13.51
CA ASP A 300 28.36 -11.28 -14.37
C ASP A 300 27.87 -9.97 -13.72
N ALA A 301 28.24 -8.85 -14.34
CA ALA A 301 27.92 -7.52 -13.83
C ALA A 301 26.41 -7.29 -13.64
N TYR A 302 25.55 -7.89 -14.46
CA TYR A 302 24.10 -7.75 -14.32
C TYR A 302 23.58 -8.53 -13.12
N VAL A 303 24.05 -9.77 -12.95
CA VAL A 303 23.71 -10.58 -11.77
C VAL A 303 24.20 -9.89 -10.50
N THR A 304 25.43 -9.37 -10.48
CA THR A 304 25.96 -8.59 -9.35
C THR A 304 25.04 -7.41 -9.01
N TYR A 305 24.64 -6.64 -10.02
CA TYR A 305 23.78 -5.47 -9.86
C TYR A 305 22.44 -5.83 -9.21
N LEU A 306 21.77 -6.86 -9.73
CA LEU A 306 20.49 -7.33 -9.21
C LEU A 306 20.61 -7.93 -7.82
N VAL A 307 21.72 -8.61 -7.49
CA VAL A 307 22.00 -9.14 -6.15
C VAL A 307 22.15 -8.01 -5.14
N PHE A 308 22.89 -6.94 -5.46
CA PHE A 308 22.97 -5.78 -4.56
C PHE A 308 21.62 -5.09 -4.40
N TRP A 309 20.84 -4.93 -5.47
CA TRP A 309 19.48 -4.40 -5.37
C TRP A 309 18.59 -5.29 -4.46
N LEU A 310 18.62 -6.60 -4.66
CA LEU A 310 17.84 -7.58 -3.89
C LEU A 310 18.18 -7.55 -2.40
N PHE A 311 19.47 -7.62 -2.04
CA PHE A 311 19.87 -7.83 -0.65
C PHE A 311 20.15 -6.56 0.14
N TRP A 312 20.36 -5.42 -0.51
CA TRP A 312 20.63 -4.17 0.22
C TRP A 312 19.46 -3.76 1.11
N THR A 313 18.23 -3.81 0.60
CA THR A 313 17.03 -3.41 1.37
C THR A 313 16.85 -4.23 2.66
N PRO A 314 16.81 -5.58 2.62
CA PRO A 314 16.70 -6.37 3.85
C PRO A 314 17.95 -6.22 4.76
N LEU A 315 19.15 -6.05 4.20
CA LEU A 315 20.35 -5.78 4.99
C LEU A 315 20.22 -4.47 5.79
N PHE A 316 19.83 -3.39 5.12
CA PHE A 316 19.62 -2.09 5.76
C PHE A 316 18.56 -2.15 6.88
N PHE A 317 17.43 -2.81 6.63
CA PHE A 317 16.35 -2.94 7.60
C PHE A 317 16.59 -4.02 8.67
N THR A 318 17.69 -4.77 8.63
CA THR A 318 18.01 -5.80 9.64
C THR A 318 18.16 -5.19 11.04
N ILE A 319 18.72 -3.99 11.12
CA ILE A 319 18.94 -3.24 12.36
C ILE A 319 17.77 -2.34 12.75
N SER A 320 16.73 -2.25 11.90
CA SER A 320 15.59 -1.37 12.15
C SER A 320 14.64 -2.00 13.16
N LYS A 321 14.25 -1.21 14.17
CA LYS A 321 13.39 -1.68 15.26
C LYS A 321 11.90 -1.62 14.92
N ASN A 322 11.53 -0.82 13.92
CA ASN A 322 10.14 -0.65 13.45
C ASN A 322 10.06 -1.02 11.97
N ILE A 323 9.64 -2.24 11.66
CA ILE A 323 9.60 -2.76 10.29
C ILE A 323 8.22 -3.31 9.92
N LEU A 324 7.88 -3.14 8.64
CA LEU A 324 6.68 -3.67 8.02
C LEU A 324 7.07 -4.62 6.89
N HIS A 325 6.23 -5.62 6.61
CA HIS A 325 6.44 -6.53 5.48
C HIS A 325 6.45 -5.80 4.13
N THR A 326 5.78 -4.65 4.04
CA THR A 326 5.71 -3.84 2.82
C THR A 326 7.06 -3.28 2.38
N TYR A 327 8.06 -3.26 3.26
CA TYR A 327 9.42 -2.83 2.93
C TYR A 327 10.12 -3.80 1.96
N ILE A 328 9.61 -5.02 1.80
CA ILE A 328 10.13 -5.99 0.83
C ILE A 328 9.56 -5.74 -0.58
N LEU A 329 8.50 -4.95 -0.74
CA LEU A 329 7.85 -4.76 -2.03
C LEU A 329 8.83 -4.36 -3.16
N PRO A 330 9.79 -3.43 -2.98
CA PRO A 330 10.75 -3.07 -4.03
C PRO A 330 11.68 -4.22 -4.45
N VAL A 331 11.88 -5.20 -3.56
CA VAL A 331 12.78 -6.35 -3.75
C VAL A 331 12.16 -7.41 -4.68
N THR A 332 10.85 -7.37 -4.91
CA THR A 332 10.16 -8.26 -5.86
C THR A 332 10.67 -8.07 -7.31
N ILE A 333 11.10 -6.86 -7.67
CA ILE A 333 11.57 -6.53 -9.02
C ILE A 333 12.90 -7.22 -9.36
N PRO A 334 13.99 -7.11 -8.56
CA PRO A 334 15.22 -7.82 -8.86
C PRO A 334 15.06 -9.35 -8.79
N ILE A 335 14.14 -9.89 -7.98
CA ILE A 335 13.78 -11.32 -8.00
C ILE A 335 13.25 -11.72 -9.37
N ALA A 336 12.28 -10.96 -9.92
CA ALA A 336 11.72 -11.21 -11.24
C ALA A 336 12.78 -11.11 -12.36
N LEU A 337 13.66 -10.12 -12.27
CA LEU A 337 14.75 -9.92 -13.24
C LEU A 337 15.81 -11.04 -13.19
N LEU A 338 16.20 -11.51 -12.00
CA LEU A 338 17.11 -12.65 -11.85
C LEU A 338 16.49 -13.93 -12.41
N MET A 339 15.22 -14.18 -12.10
CA MET A 339 14.50 -15.34 -12.64
C MET A 339 14.35 -15.26 -14.15
N MET A 340 14.08 -14.08 -14.71
CA MET A 340 14.05 -13.82 -16.15
C MET A 340 15.40 -14.15 -16.79
N TYR A 341 16.52 -13.68 -16.22
CA TYR A 341 17.87 -13.95 -16.69
C TYR A 341 18.18 -15.46 -16.75
N TRP A 342 17.78 -16.21 -15.72
CA TRP A 342 18.01 -17.66 -15.69
C TRP A 342 16.95 -18.51 -16.42
N TRP A 343 15.89 -17.90 -16.94
CA TRP A 343 14.71 -18.64 -17.38
C TRP A 343 14.96 -19.58 -18.57
N LYS A 344 15.83 -19.19 -19.51
CA LYS A 344 16.11 -20.00 -20.71
C LYS A 344 16.59 -21.40 -20.34
N ASN A 345 17.54 -21.48 -19.42
CA ASN A 345 18.18 -22.72 -18.98
C ASN A 345 17.50 -23.34 -17.75
N GLN A 346 16.28 -22.89 -17.41
CA GLN A 346 15.59 -23.38 -16.23
C GLN A 346 15.02 -24.78 -16.46
N GLU A 347 15.37 -25.71 -15.56
CA GLU A 347 14.76 -27.03 -15.50
C GLU A 347 13.40 -26.99 -14.79
N LYS A 348 12.55 -27.99 -15.07
CA LYS A 348 11.24 -28.17 -14.41
C LYS A 348 10.34 -26.91 -14.45
N LYS A 349 10.40 -26.14 -15.55
CA LYS A 349 9.60 -24.90 -15.74
C LYS A 349 8.12 -25.12 -15.44
N ARG A 350 7.55 -26.23 -15.94
CA ARG A 350 6.14 -26.58 -15.70
C ARG A 350 5.85 -26.67 -14.21
N THR A 351 6.58 -27.48 -13.45
CA THR A 351 6.37 -27.62 -12.00
C THR A 351 6.44 -26.28 -11.26
N ILE A 352 7.43 -25.44 -11.59
CA ILE A 352 7.59 -24.12 -10.97
C ILE A 352 6.37 -23.23 -11.25
N LEU A 353 5.90 -23.17 -12.49
CA LEU A 353 4.72 -22.39 -12.87
C LEU A 353 3.45 -22.87 -12.15
N TRP A 354 3.25 -24.19 -12.06
CA TRP A 354 2.11 -24.77 -11.35
C TRP A 354 2.14 -24.44 -9.86
N VAL A 355 3.28 -24.64 -9.18
CA VAL A 355 3.43 -24.34 -7.75
C VAL A 355 3.23 -22.85 -7.47
N SER A 356 3.76 -21.97 -8.33
CA SER A 356 3.63 -20.51 -8.16
C SER A 356 2.17 -20.03 -8.29
N THR A 357 1.32 -20.79 -8.98
CA THR A 357 -0.10 -20.44 -9.15
C THR A 357 -0.96 -20.84 -7.94
N ILE A 358 -0.44 -21.67 -7.03
CA ILE A 358 -1.19 -22.14 -5.85
C ILE A 358 -1.64 -20.95 -4.99
N PHE A 359 -0.74 -20.02 -4.68
CA PHE A 359 -1.06 -18.87 -3.83
C PHE A 359 -2.19 -17.99 -4.41
N PRO A 360 -2.09 -17.44 -5.64
CA PRO A 360 -3.19 -16.65 -6.20
C PRO A 360 -4.48 -17.46 -6.38
N ALA A 361 -4.40 -18.75 -6.70
CA ALA A 361 -5.58 -19.61 -6.78
C ALA A 361 -6.27 -19.78 -5.42
N LEU A 362 -5.50 -19.94 -4.33
CA LEU A 362 -6.03 -19.97 -2.97
C LEU A 362 -6.67 -18.64 -2.59
N VAL A 363 -6.04 -17.51 -2.90
CA VAL A 363 -6.63 -16.18 -2.65
C VAL A 363 -7.96 -16.02 -3.39
N MET A 364 -8.02 -16.43 -4.67
CA MET A 364 -9.28 -16.43 -5.44
C MET A 364 -10.32 -17.33 -4.80
N ALA A 365 -9.96 -18.58 -4.45
CA ALA A 365 -10.87 -19.54 -3.84
C ALA A 365 -11.40 -19.06 -2.48
N THR A 366 -10.56 -18.50 -1.62
CA THR A 366 -10.95 -17.92 -0.33
C THR A 366 -11.91 -16.75 -0.52
N PHE A 367 -11.65 -15.87 -1.50
CA PHE A 367 -12.56 -14.77 -1.82
C PHE A 367 -13.92 -15.29 -2.29
N PHE A 368 -13.95 -16.22 -3.27
CA PHE A 368 -15.20 -16.79 -3.77
C PHE A 368 -15.97 -17.55 -2.68
N PHE A 369 -15.27 -18.28 -1.80
CA PHE A 369 -15.90 -18.97 -0.67
C PHE A 369 -16.50 -17.97 0.35
N GLY A 370 -15.76 -16.91 0.70
CA GLY A 370 -16.26 -15.85 1.58
C GLY A 370 -17.48 -15.13 0.99
N PHE A 371 -17.45 -14.89 -0.32
CA PHE A 371 -18.56 -14.30 -1.07
C PHE A 371 -19.79 -15.21 -1.08
N LEU A 372 -19.64 -16.49 -1.45
CA LEU A 372 -20.75 -17.46 -1.50
C LEU A 372 -21.40 -17.73 -0.13
N THR A 373 -20.63 -17.63 0.95
CA THR A 373 -21.15 -17.84 2.31
C THR A 373 -21.82 -16.61 2.91
N GLY A 374 -21.75 -15.44 2.26
CA GLY A 374 -22.24 -14.17 2.79
C GLY A 374 -21.53 -13.70 4.05
N LYS A 375 -20.39 -14.32 4.42
CA LYS A 375 -19.65 -13.99 5.65
C LYS A 375 -18.58 -12.92 5.44
N LEU A 376 -18.38 -12.51 4.19
CA LEU A 376 -17.36 -11.54 3.80
C LEU A 376 -17.48 -10.25 4.63
N ASP A 377 -18.70 -9.72 4.72
CA ASP A 377 -19.01 -8.44 5.35
C ASP A 377 -18.67 -8.42 6.84
N PHE A 378 -18.92 -9.53 7.54
CA PHE A 378 -18.67 -9.66 8.97
C PHE A 378 -17.17 -9.68 9.32
N TYR A 379 -16.37 -10.38 8.50
CA TYR A 379 -14.93 -10.54 8.73
C TYR A 379 -14.08 -9.40 8.18
N MET A 380 -14.62 -8.61 7.25
CA MET A 380 -13.93 -7.44 6.73
C MET A 380 -13.87 -6.35 7.79
N ASN A 381 -12.66 -5.83 8.00
CA ASN A 381 -12.43 -4.75 8.96
C ASN A 381 -12.75 -3.39 8.33
N SER A 382 -14.02 -3.20 8.00
CA SER A 382 -14.60 -2.00 7.42
C SER A 382 -15.96 -1.69 8.04
N ASP A 383 -16.31 -0.40 8.09
CA ASP A 383 -17.62 0.04 8.55
C ASP A 383 -18.62 0.21 7.39
N LYS A 384 -18.20 -0.03 6.13
CA LYS A 384 -19.02 0.09 4.92
C LYS A 384 -20.37 -0.61 5.07
N TYR A 385 -20.32 -1.91 5.33
CA TYR A 385 -21.53 -2.74 5.34
C TYR A 385 -22.44 -2.45 6.52
N LEU A 386 -21.90 -1.99 7.66
CA LEU A 386 -22.75 -1.52 8.77
C LEU A 386 -23.65 -0.36 8.31
N MET A 387 -23.14 0.51 7.45
CA MET A 387 -23.85 1.69 6.97
C MET A 387 -24.75 1.36 5.78
N GLU A 388 -24.26 0.60 4.80
CA GLU A 388 -25.02 0.21 3.60
C GLU A 388 -26.21 -0.69 3.93
N ASN A 389 -26.03 -1.67 4.83
CA ASN A 389 -27.11 -2.61 5.20
C ASN A 389 -28.30 -1.90 5.88
N GLN A 390 -28.06 -0.75 6.51
CA GLN A 390 -29.09 0.07 7.14
C GLN A 390 -29.56 1.23 6.26
N ALA A 391 -29.01 1.37 5.05
CA ALA A 391 -29.28 2.45 4.10
C ALA A 391 -29.26 3.84 4.77
N ILE A 392 -28.22 4.12 5.57
CA ILE A 392 -28.12 5.39 6.31
C ILE A 392 -28.07 6.56 5.32
N ASP A 393 -29.10 7.40 5.34
CA ASP A 393 -29.23 8.53 4.42
C ASP A 393 -28.76 9.83 5.08
N PHE A 394 -27.50 10.14 4.82
CA PHE A 394 -26.86 11.36 5.29
C PHE A 394 -27.40 12.66 4.67
N ASN A 395 -28.29 12.60 3.69
CA ASN A 395 -28.94 13.78 3.11
C ASN A 395 -30.30 14.05 3.77
N ASN A 396 -30.94 13.04 4.37
CA ASN A 396 -32.24 13.16 5.01
C ASN A 396 -32.15 13.30 6.54
N LYS A 397 -31.20 14.12 7.02
CA LYS A 397 -30.95 14.44 8.44
C LYS A 397 -30.58 13.26 9.35
N GLU A 398 -30.35 12.06 8.83
CA GLU A 398 -29.81 10.98 9.64
C GLU A 398 -28.36 11.28 10.04
N SER A 399 -28.02 11.00 11.31
CA SER A 399 -26.70 11.32 11.87
C SER A 399 -25.97 10.06 12.30
N LEU A 400 -24.69 9.93 11.90
CA LEU A 400 -23.82 8.84 12.33
C LEU A 400 -22.81 9.35 13.35
N TYR A 401 -22.79 8.69 14.51
CA TYR A 401 -21.88 8.98 15.60
C TYR A 401 -20.97 7.79 15.90
N TYR A 402 -19.79 8.09 16.42
CA TYR A 402 -18.84 7.13 16.95
C TYR A 402 -18.60 7.41 18.44
N TRP A 403 -18.50 6.35 19.23
CA TRP A 403 -18.10 6.49 20.63
C TRP A 403 -16.58 6.74 20.73
N LYS A 404 -16.20 7.92 21.25
CA LYS A 404 -14.82 8.39 21.52
C LYS A 404 -13.90 8.60 20.30
N GLU A 405 -13.89 7.70 19.32
CA GLU A 405 -12.99 7.77 18.16
C GLU A 405 -13.69 7.24 16.91
N LYS A 406 -13.67 8.05 15.84
CA LYS A 406 -14.14 7.64 14.51
C LYS A 406 -13.16 6.65 13.89
N SER A 407 -13.67 5.67 13.15
CA SER A 407 -12.83 4.88 12.25
C SER A 407 -12.53 5.67 10.97
N TYR A 408 -11.41 5.37 10.29
CA TYR A 408 -11.13 5.99 8.99
C TYR A 408 -12.05 5.47 7.89
N SER A 409 -12.44 4.19 7.94
CA SER A 409 -13.42 3.63 7.01
C SER A 409 -14.77 4.32 7.15
N GLY A 410 -15.24 4.53 8.39
CA GLY A 410 -16.46 5.27 8.67
C GLY A 410 -16.46 6.70 8.17
N GLN A 411 -15.33 7.40 8.32
CA GLN A 411 -15.16 8.75 7.77
C GLN A 411 -15.23 8.76 6.24
N PHE A 412 -14.54 7.82 5.59
CA PHE A 412 -14.56 7.67 4.14
C PHE A 412 -15.97 7.38 3.60
N TYR A 413 -16.66 6.37 4.17
CA TYR A 413 -17.99 5.94 3.71
C TYR A 413 -19.13 6.88 4.13
N SER A 414 -18.92 7.74 5.13
CA SER A 414 -19.87 8.81 5.49
C SER A 414 -19.59 10.12 4.76
N PHE A 415 -18.61 10.16 3.86
CA PHE A 415 -18.16 11.39 3.20
C PHE A 415 -17.82 12.50 4.22
N GLY A 416 -17.19 12.12 5.33
CA GLY A 416 -16.78 13.06 6.40
C GLY A 416 -17.90 13.48 7.35
N LYS A 417 -19.13 12.99 7.17
CA LYS A 417 -20.29 13.36 8.00
C LYS A 417 -20.34 12.62 9.35
N ALA A 418 -19.53 11.58 9.54
CA ALA A 418 -19.42 10.88 10.82
C ALA A 418 -18.90 11.83 11.93
N LYS A 419 -19.59 11.82 13.08
CA LYS A 419 -19.26 12.64 14.26
C LYS A 419 -18.79 11.78 15.42
N THR A 420 -18.21 12.40 16.44
CA THR A 420 -17.74 11.72 17.66
C THR A 420 -18.56 12.15 18.87
N ILE A 421 -18.95 11.20 19.71
CA ILE A 421 -19.48 11.44 21.05
C ILE A 421 -18.34 11.19 22.05
N LEU A 422 -17.93 12.24 22.77
CA LEU A 422 -16.76 12.20 23.66
C LEU A 422 -17.09 11.80 25.10
N ASN A 423 -18.33 12.01 25.56
CA ASN A 423 -18.76 11.73 26.92
C ASN A 423 -20.27 11.45 26.96
N THR A 424 -20.78 11.11 28.14
CA THR A 424 -22.19 10.81 28.35
C THR A 424 -23.09 12.04 28.18
N GLN A 425 -22.63 13.23 28.58
CA GLN A 425 -23.37 14.48 28.37
C GLN A 425 -23.65 14.75 26.88
N ALA A 426 -22.67 14.52 26.02
CA ALA A 426 -22.85 14.63 24.57
C ALA A 426 -23.76 13.52 24.02
N LEU A 427 -23.81 12.35 24.68
CA LEU A 427 -24.75 11.29 24.32
C LEU A 427 -26.20 11.68 24.65
N ASP A 428 -26.42 12.32 25.81
CA ASP A 428 -27.74 12.85 26.21
C ASP A 428 -28.30 13.81 25.15
N THR A 429 -27.49 14.79 24.73
CA THR A 429 -27.90 15.75 23.69
C THR A 429 -28.28 15.08 22.38
N VAL A 430 -27.63 13.97 22.01
CA VAL A 430 -27.96 13.23 20.79
C VAL A 430 -29.23 12.39 20.98
N LEU A 431 -29.45 11.80 22.16
CA LEU A 431 -30.66 11.04 22.49
C LEU A 431 -31.92 11.92 22.57
N GLU A 432 -31.75 13.18 22.94
CA GLU A 432 -32.81 14.20 22.94
C GLU A 432 -33.14 14.72 21.53
N SER A 433 -32.29 14.48 20.53
CA SER A 433 -32.54 14.95 19.16
C SER A 433 -33.64 14.14 18.48
N GLU A 434 -34.57 14.82 17.79
CA GLU A 434 -35.66 14.17 17.03
C GLU A 434 -35.15 13.41 15.79
N ASN A 435 -33.90 13.63 15.39
CA ASN A 435 -33.33 13.01 14.20
C ASN A 435 -32.95 11.56 14.48
N LYS A 436 -33.28 10.69 13.54
CA LYS A 436 -32.84 9.29 13.54
C LYS A 436 -31.32 9.23 13.55
N SER A 437 -30.78 8.77 14.68
CA SER A 437 -29.35 8.81 14.96
C SER A 437 -28.78 7.40 15.18
N PHE A 438 -27.60 7.19 14.65
CA PHE A 438 -26.89 5.93 14.65
C PHE A 438 -25.60 6.05 15.44
N LEU A 439 -25.25 5.02 16.21
CA LEU A 439 -24.03 4.98 16.99
C LEU A 439 -23.23 3.73 16.66
N ILE A 440 -22.01 3.91 16.16
CA ILE A 440 -21.03 2.81 16.02
C ILE A 440 -20.15 2.80 17.26
N VAL A 441 -20.07 1.62 17.89
CA VAL A 441 -19.22 1.41 19.07
C VAL A 441 -18.25 0.26 18.79
N SER A 442 -16.96 0.52 19.01
CA SER A 442 -15.98 -0.56 18.98
C SER A 442 -16.28 -1.59 20.07
N ASN A 443 -16.26 -2.88 19.73
CA ASN A 443 -16.53 -3.98 20.65
C ASN A 443 -15.59 -3.95 21.87
N ARG A 444 -14.37 -3.40 21.72
CA ARG A 444 -13.40 -3.22 22.83
C ARG A 444 -13.81 -2.12 23.82
N ARG A 445 -14.49 -1.09 23.34
CA ARG A 445 -14.90 0.09 24.13
C ARG A 445 -16.34 0.02 24.62
N LYS A 446 -17.10 -1.02 24.27
CA LYS A 446 -18.50 -1.20 24.70
C LYS A 446 -18.66 -1.11 26.22
N LYS A 447 -17.67 -1.59 26.99
CA LYS A 447 -17.66 -1.55 28.46
C LYS A 447 -17.51 -0.13 29.04
N GLU A 448 -17.06 0.84 28.26
CA GLU A 448 -16.88 2.24 28.69
C GLU A 448 -18.20 3.00 28.72
N ILE A 449 -19.23 2.54 28.00
CA ILE A 449 -20.56 3.15 28.01
C ILE A 449 -21.27 2.68 29.30
N PRO A 450 -21.77 3.58 30.16
CA PRO A 450 -22.47 3.16 31.37
C PRO A 450 -23.69 2.29 31.06
N LYS A 451 -24.02 1.37 31.97
CA LYS A 451 -25.09 0.37 31.76
C LYS A 451 -26.45 1.00 31.47
N GLU A 452 -26.75 2.15 32.06
CA GLU A 452 -28.00 2.90 31.85
C GLU A 452 -28.21 3.30 30.38
N TYR A 453 -27.15 3.73 29.70
CA TYR A 453 -27.19 4.07 28.27
C TYR A 453 -27.23 2.82 27.40
N GLN A 454 -26.51 1.76 27.78
CA GLN A 454 -26.51 0.50 27.00
C GLN A 454 -27.92 -0.08 26.83
N LEU A 455 -28.80 0.10 27.80
CA LEU A 455 -30.20 -0.33 27.72
C LEU A 455 -31.03 0.45 26.68
N GLN A 456 -30.60 1.66 26.34
CA GLN A 456 -31.26 2.53 25.36
C GLN A 456 -30.75 2.29 23.92
N LEU A 457 -29.61 1.61 23.77
CA LEU A 457 -29.02 1.28 22.48
C LEU A 457 -29.68 0.03 21.88
N LYS A 458 -30.39 0.16 20.75
CA LYS A 458 -30.92 -1.00 20.01
C LYS A 458 -29.87 -1.47 18.98
N PRO A 459 -29.27 -2.66 19.12
CA PRO A 459 -28.33 -3.15 18.12
C PRO A 459 -29.05 -3.39 16.78
N LEU A 460 -28.43 -2.97 15.69
CA LEU A 460 -28.94 -3.15 14.32
C LEU A 460 -28.08 -4.12 13.51
N ASP A 461 -26.76 -3.93 13.56
CA ASP A 461 -25.80 -4.73 12.81
C ASP A 461 -24.45 -4.79 13.54
N SER A 462 -23.59 -5.73 13.17
CA SER A 462 -22.27 -5.91 13.77
C SER A 462 -21.28 -6.54 12.79
N ASN A 463 -20.03 -6.09 12.87
CA ASN A 463 -18.89 -6.79 12.29
C ASN A 463 -17.98 -7.29 13.42
N TYR A 464 -16.86 -7.91 13.06
CA TYR A 464 -15.91 -8.45 14.02
C TYR A 464 -15.39 -7.42 15.06
N LYS A 465 -15.30 -6.13 14.69
CA LYS A 465 -14.69 -5.09 15.55
C LYS A 465 -15.67 -4.10 16.18
N SER A 466 -16.84 -3.92 15.60
CA SER A 466 -17.76 -2.84 15.92
C SER A 466 -19.21 -3.30 15.81
N THR A 467 -20.07 -2.68 16.61
CA THR A 467 -21.53 -2.86 16.54
C THR A 467 -22.18 -1.52 16.24
N LEU A 468 -23.14 -1.52 15.33
CA LEU A 468 -24.00 -0.40 14.99
C LEU A 468 -25.29 -0.47 15.83
N TYR A 469 -25.62 0.63 16.48
CA TYR A 469 -26.83 0.78 17.28
C TYR A 469 -27.70 1.90 16.72
N LEU A 470 -29.02 1.73 16.83
CA LEU A 470 -29.98 2.80 16.73
C LEU A 470 -30.12 3.48 18.09
N LEU A 471 -30.00 4.80 18.11
CA LEU A 471 -30.30 5.62 19.28
C LEU A 471 -31.82 5.84 19.29
N LYS A 472 -32.50 5.35 20.34
CA LYS A 472 -33.93 5.60 20.53
C LYS A 472 -34.13 6.99 21.15
N THR A 473 -35.05 7.77 20.61
CA THR A 473 -35.53 9.00 21.25
C THR A 473 -36.29 8.67 22.53
N TRP A 474 -36.15 9.53 23.54
CA TRP A 474 -36.70 9.36 24.89
C TRP A 474 -38.23 9.08 24.90
N GLU A 475 -38.97 9.55 23.90
CA GLU A 475 -40.43 9.32 23.82
C GLU A 475 -40.82 7.85 23.59
N THR A 476 -40.02 7.07 22.84
CA THR A 476 -40.33 5.65 22.57
C THR A 476 -39.94 4.71 23.71
N SER A 477 -38.95 5.09 24.53
CA SER A 477 -38.59 4.33 25.73
C SER A 477 -39.64 4.49 26.82
N VAL A 478 -40.17 5.70 27.03
CA VAL A 478 -41.23 5.96 28.04
C VAL A 478 -42.55 5.31 27.66
N THR A 479 -42.98 5.34 26.39
CA THR A 479 -44.21 4.63 25.97
C THR A 479 -44.09 3.11 26.11
N THR A 480 -42.92 2.54 25.83
CA THR A 480 -42.69 1.09 25.97
C THR A 480 -42.62 0.69 27.45
N GLN A 481 -42.03 1.52 28.32
CA GLN A 481 -42.00 1.27 29.76
C GLN A 481 -43.38 1.48 30.40
N MET A 482 -44.13 2.50 30.00
CA MET A 482 -45.51 2.73 30.44
C MET A 482 -46.48 1.65 29.96
N ASN A 483 -46.33 1.13 28.74
CA ASN A 483 -47.16 0.01 28.25
C ASN A 483 -46.80 -1.31 28.93
N ASN A 484 -45.54 -1.53 29.33
CA ASN A 484 -45.15 -2.69 30.13
C ASN A 484 -45.53 -2.58 31.61
N ILE A 485 -45.72 -1.36 32.13
CA ILE A 485 -46.26 -1.12 33.48
C ILE A 485 -47.79 -1.22 33.49
N LYS A 486 -48.49 -0.93 32.38
CA LYS A 486 -49.94 -1.13 32.26
C LYS A 486 -50.36 -2.58 31.98
N ASN A 487 -49.43 -3.45 31.58
CA ASN A 487 -49.65 -4.87 31.29
C ASN A 487 -49.06 -5.82 32.36
N LYS A 488 -48.72 -5.29 33.54
CA LYS A 488 -48.49 -6.03 34.77
C LYS A 488 -49.49 -5.55 35.81
#